data_AF-A0A6N4ABR7-F1
#
_entry.id   AF-A0A6N4ABR7-F1
#
_cell.length_a   1.000
_cell.length_b   1.000
_cell.length_c   1.000
_cell.angle_alpha   90.00
_cell.angle_beta   90.00
_cell.angle_gamma   90.00
#
_symmetry.space_group_name_H-M   'P 1'
#
loop_
_entity.id
_entity.type
_entity.pdbx_description
1 polymer ?
#
loop_
_entity_poly.entity_id
_entity_poly.type
_entity_poly.pdbx_seq_one_letter_code
_entity_poly.pdbx_strand_id
1 'polypeptide(L)'
;MKKLILLLATFPFLLATQCDPDDSPCGRFIEIHKDDLITIENRQTEYSLNDVLWLTASVDRNQETSDSNIDLFELDHKLYYDVVLKKESAYIEYNYLTLSTRTTVIAQGESERNFFILIRDGNSFKNRIGIRLLESGNYTLTINNIRSYKSYNGNCNFTTLSILTDFNEMDSSSFSFVVN
;
A
#
# COMPACT_ATOMS: atom_id res chain seq x y z
N MET A 1 -67.16 1.98 5.65
CA MET A 1 -65.97 2.55 6.33
C MET A 1 -64.72 2.12 5.56
N LYS A 2 -64.41 2.80 4.45
CA LYS A 2 -63.34 2.45 3.48
C LYS A 2 -62.06 3.30 3.67
N LYS A 3 -61.92 4.01 4.80
CA LYS A 3 -60.85 4.98 5.03
C LYS A 3 -59.76 4.54 6.02
N LEU A 4 -59.86 3.34 6.60
CA LEU A 4 -58.90 2.89 7.63
C LEU A 4 -57.73 2.05 7.07
N ILE A 5 -57.81 1.58 5.83
CA ILE A 5 -56.77 0.70 5.24
C ILE A 5 -55.63 1.51 4.60
N LEU A 6 -55.83 2.80 4.32
CA LEU A 6 -54.81 3.63 3.68
C LEU A 6 -53.69 4.09 4.64
N LEU A 7 -53.88 3.96 5.96
CA LEU A 7 -52.87 4.38 6.96
C LEU A 7 -51.85 3.29 7.32
N LEU A 8 -52.12 2.01 7.00
CA LEU A 8 -51.16 0.92 7.26
C LEU A 8 -50.20 0.65 6.11
N ALA A 9 -50.44 1.21 4.92
CA ALA A 9 -49.60 0.98 3.74
C ALA A 9 -48.39 1.95 3.64
N THR A 10 -48.35 3.00 4.47
CA THR A 10 -47.27 4.00 4.45
C THR A 10 -46.27 3.85 5.60
N PHE A 11 -46.52 2.94 6.56
CA PHE A 11 -45.62 2.72 7.70
C PHE A 11 -44.33 1.93 7.42
N PRO A 12 -44.21 1.04 6.40
CA PRO A 12 -42.97 0.30 6.20
C PRO A 12 -41.84 1.13 5.55
N PHE A 13 -42.13 2.35 5.06
CA PHE A 13 -41.12 3.24 4.47
C PHE A 13 -40.38 4.12 5.50
N LEU A 14 -40.91 4.27 6.72
CA LEU A 14 -40.27 5.08 7.78
C LEU A 14 -39.21 4.31 8.57
N LEU A 15 -39.10 2.98 8.39
CA LEU A 15 -38.06 2.16 9.02
C LEU A 15 -36.83 1.94 8.13
N ALA A 16 -36.89 2.31 6.84
CA ALA A 16 -35.78 2.16 5.91
C ALA A 16 -34.83 3.38 5.86
N THR A 17 -35.09 4.42 6.66
CA THR A 17 -34.27 5.65 6.71
C THR A 17 -33.46 5.78 8.01
N GLN A 18 -33.55 4.81 8.91
CA GLN A 18 -32.54 4.64 9.98
C GLN A 18 -31.38 3.81 9.42
N CYS A 19 -30.69 4.34 8.41
CA CYS A 19 -29.27 4.04 8.31
C CYS A 19 -28.67 4.67 9.56
N ASP A 20 -28.02 3.85 10.41
CA ASP A 20 -27.28 4.37 11.56
C ASP A 20 -26.46 5.59 11.10
N PRO A 21 -26.77 6.79 11.61
CA PRO A 21 -25.85 7.89 11.44
C PRO A 21 -24.69 7.56 12.37
N ASP A 22 -23.58 7.10 11.80
CA ASP A 22 -22.20 7.31 12.32
C ASP A 22 -21.20 6.15 12.07
N ASP A 23 -21.27 5.47 10.92
CA ASP A 23 -20.04 4.89 10.36
C ASP A 23 -19.29 5.93 9.50
N SER A 24 -19.24 7.18 9.97
CA SER A 24 -18.19 8.09 9.46
C SER A 24 -16.85 7.46 9.81
N PRO A 25 -15.90 7.31 8.86
CA PRO A 25 -14.59 6.75 9.16
C PRO A 25 -13.98 7.58 10.29
N CYS A 26 -13.87 6.96 11.47
CA CYS A 26 -13.36 7.62 12.65
C CYS A 26 -11.84 7.51 12.71
N GLY A 27 -11.19 8.42 13.43
CA GLY A 27 -9.73 8.54 13.45
C GLY A 27 -9.21 9.70 12.60
N ARG A 28 -7.93 10.01 12.77
CA ARG A 28 -7.24 11.09 12.04
C ARG A 28 -6.44 10.49 10.89
N PHE A 29 -6.83 10.81 9.67
CA PHE A 29 -6.10 10.40 8.46
C PHE A 29 -5.23 11.55 8.01
N ILE A 30 -3.94 11.29 7.86
CA ILE A 30 -2.98 12.27 7.37
C ILE A 30 -2.42 11.73 6.06
N GLU A 31 -2.44 12.57 5.05
CA GLU A 31 -1.84 12.26 3.76
C GLU A 31 -0.75 13.31 3.47
N ILE A 32 0.43 12.83 3.09
CA ILE A 32 1.55 13.68 2.69
C ILE A 32 2.16 13.16 1.39
N HIS A 33 2.87 14.04 0.70
CA HIS A 33 3.65 13.69 -0.48
C HIS A 33 5.14 13.80 -0.18
N LYS A 34 5.89 12.76 -0.53
CA LYS A 34 7.35 12.71 -0.45
C LYS A 34 7.84 11.91 -1.65
N ASP A 35 8.59 12.58 -2.51
CA ASP A 35 9.16 11.98 -3.71
C ASP A 35 10.27 10.99 -3.34
N ASP A 36 10.50 10.01 -4.22
CA ASP A 36 11.70 9.17 -4.23
C ASP A 36 11.93 8.29 -2.98
N LEU A 37 10.90 7.98 -2.17
CA LEU A 37 11.09 7.17 -0.95
C LEU A 37 11.37 5.69 -1.22
N ILE A 38 11.06 5.19 -2.42
CA ILE A 38 11.28 3.80 -2.85
C ILE A 38 12.19 3.81 -4.08
N THR A 39 13.29 3.08 -4.04
CA THR A 39 14.26 2.98 -5.15
C THR A 39 14.35 1.56 -5.68
N ILE A 40 14.55 1.43 -7.00
CA ILE A 40 14.99 0.18 -7.65
C ILE A 40 16.51 0.22 -7.76
N GLU A 41 17.22 -0.64 -7.03
CA GLU A 41 18.69 -0.66 -7.07
C GLU A 41 19.19 -1.15 -8.42
N ASN A 42 20.18 -0.46 -9.01
CA ASN A 42 20.74 -0.78 -10.32
C ASN A 42 19.66 -0.99 -11.40
N ARG A 43 18.65 -0.12 -11.43
CA ARG A 43 17.52 -0.18 -12.36
C ARG A 43 17.98 -0.37 -13.82
N GLN A 44 17.50 -1.44 -14.44
CA GLN A 44 17.71 -1.79 -15.85
C GLN A 44 16.38 -2.15 -16.49
N THR A 45 16.16 -1.87 -17.77
CA THR A 45 14.93 -2.29 -18.47
C THR A 45 14.99 -3.74 -18.95
N GLU A 46 16.15 -4.38 -18.84
CA GLU A 46 16.39 -5.78 -19.23
C GLU A 46 17.14 -6.48 -18.10
N TYR A 47 16.62 -7.63 -17.67
CA TYR A 47 17.23 -8.50 -16.67
C TYR A 47 17.38 -9.92 -17.22
N SER A 48 18.29 -10.69 -16.64
CA SER A 48 18.45 -12.11 -16.93
C SER A 48 17.57 -12.96 -16.02
N LEU A 49 17.20 -14.15 -16.49
CA LEU A 49 16.56 -15.16 -15.64
C LEU A 49 17.39 -15.43 -14.38
N ASN A 50 16.72 -15.47 -13.23
CA ASN A 50 17.25 -15.60 -11.87
C ASN A 50 17.93 -14.37 -11.29
N ASP A 51 17.92 -13.23 -11.99
CA ASP A 51 18.28 -11.95 -11.37
C ASP A 51 17.34 -11.62 -10.21
N VAL A 52 17.79 -10.71 -9.35
CA VAL A 52 17.02 -10.20 -8.22
C VAL A 52 16.82 -8.71 -8.41
N LEU A 53 15.56 -8.31 -8.64
CA LEU A 53 15.15 -6.92 -8.66
C LEU A 53 15.04 -6.43 -7.22
N TRP A 54 15.94 -5.55 -6.79
CA TRP A 54 15.98 -5.04 -5.42
C TRP A 54 15.19 -3.74 -5.28
N LEU A 55 14.25 -3.72 -4.34
CA LEU A 55 13.54 -2.53 -3.89
C LEU A 55 14.02 -2.13 -2.49
N THR A 56 14.33 -0.85 -2.34
CA THR A 56 14.80 -0.28 -1.08
C THR A 56 13.96 0.93 -0.75
N ALA A 57 13.46 1.02 0.48
CA ALA A 57 12.74 2.18 0.96
C ALA A 57 13.36 2.71 2.25
N SER A 58 13.31 4.03 2.42
CA SER A 58 13.76 4.71 3.64
C SER A 58 12.84 5.88 3.95
N VAL A 59 12.25 5.87 5.14
CA VAL A 59 11.35 6.93 5.61
C VAL A 59 11.86 7.45 6.92
N ASP A 60 12.18 8.75 6.99
CA ASP A 60 12.66 9.35 8.23
C ASP A 60 11.59 9.35 9.32
N ARG A 61 12.03 9.32 10.58
CA ARG A 61 11.12 9.34 11.74
C ARG A 61 10.20 10.56 11.73
N ASN A 62 10.74 11.73 11.40
CA ASN A 62 10.01 12.99 11.48
C ASN A 62 9.41 13.33 10.12
N GLN A 63 8.10 13.54 10.08
CA GLN A 63 7.36 13.92 8.89
C GLN A 63 6.82 15.34 9.06
N GLU A 64 7.22 16.23 8.16
CA GLU A 64 6.69 17.59 8.10
C GLU A 64 5.38 17.60 7.32
N THR A 65 4.36 18.24 7.87
CA THR A 65 3.06 18.48 7.23
C THR A 65 2.77 19.98 7.21
N SER A 66 1.70 20.40 6.52
CA SER A 66 1.29 21.82 6.50
C SER A 66 0.97 22.37 7.90
N ASP A 67 0.50 21.52 8.80
CA ASP A 67 -0.12 21.93 10.07
C ASP A 67 0.70 21.51 11.30
N SER A 68 1.62 20.56 11.17
CA SER A 68 2.34 19.95 12.28
C SER A 68 3.54 19.11 11.85
N ASN A 69 4.41 18.78 12.81
CA ASN A 69 5.41 17.72 12.66
C ASN A 69 4.89 16.44 13.31
N ILE A 70 5.04 15.33 12.60
CA ILE A 70 4.63 14.00 13.08
C ILE A 70 5.88 13.20 13.37
N ASP A 71 5.95 12.66 14.59
CA ASP A 71 6.96 11.68 14.95
C ASP A 71 6.41 10.27 14.77
N LEU A 72 6.87 9.58 13.74
CA LEU A 72 6.45 8.21 13.41
C LEU A 72 6.82 7.17 14.47
N PHE A 73 7.73 7.48 15.41
CA PHE A 73 8.06 6.56 16.51
C PHE A 73 7.06 6.64 17.66
N GLU A 74 6.43 7.80 17.86
CA GLU A 74 5.34 7.99 18.82
C GLU A 74 4.05 7.33 18.35
N LEU A 75 3.92 7.18 17.04
CA LEU A 75 2.88 6.37 16.45
C LEU A 75 3.29 4.89 16.55
N ASP A 76 2.52 4.08 17.28
CA ASP A 76 2.73 2.63 17.40
C ASP A 76 2.36 1.91 16.09
N HIS A 77 3.14 2.18 15.04
CA HIS A 77 2.89 1.72 13.68
C HIS A 77 4.08 0.99 13.10
N LYS A 78 3.75 -0.04 12.31
CA LYS A 78 4.63 -0.52 11.24
C LYS A 78 4.35 0.33 10.01
N LEU A 79 5.39 0.70 9.25
CA LEU A 79 5.20 1.25 7.91
C LEU A 79 5.28 0.12 6.90
N TYR A 80 4.44 0.17 5.88
CA TYR A 80 4.49 -0.80 4.79
C TYR A 80 4.04 -0.16 3.48
N TYR A 81 4.44 -0.74 2.37
CA TYR A 81 3.84 -0.49 1.06
C TYR A 81 3.54 -1.83 0.40
N ASP A 82 2.65 -1.83 -0.58
CA ASP A 82 2.36 -2.99 -1.38
C ASP A 82 2.80 -2.79 -2.83
N VAL A 83 3.17 -3.90 -3.47
CA VAL A 83 3.57 -3.94 -4.87
C VAL A 83 2.59 -4.74 -5.71
N VAL A 84 2.24 -4.20 -6.86
CA VAL A 84 1.49 -4.92 -7.88
C VAL A 84 2.48 -5.35 -8.96
N LEU A 85 2.74 -6.65 -9.06
CA LEU A 85 3.56 -7.22 -10.12
C LEU A 85 2.67 -7.85 -11.18
N LYS A 86 2.78 -7.36 -12.40
CA LYS A 86 2.07 -7.87 -13.59
C LYS A 86 3.06 -8.48 -14.55
N LYS A 87 2.66 -9.57 -15.20
CA LYS A 87 3.36 -10.18 -16.35
C LYS A 87 2.43 -10.18 -17.55
N GLU A 88 2.88 -9.70 -18.70
CA GLU A 88 2.11 -9.78 -19.94
C GLU A 88 1.78 -11.24 -20.29
N SER A 89 0.65 -11.44 -20.95
CA SER A 89 0.20 -12.75 -21.39
C SER A 89 -0.32 -12.69 -22.81
N ALA A 90 -0.10 -13.77 -23.56
CA ALA A 90 -0.67 -13.90 -24.90
C ALA A 90 -2.18 -14.23 -24.88
N TYR A 91 -2.71 -14.67 -23.72
CA TYR A 91 -4.08 -15.17 -23.59
C TYR A 91 -5.02 -14.21 -22.87
N ILE A 92 -4.48 -13.35 -21.99
CA ILE A 92 -5.19 -12.29 -21.28
C ILE A 92 -4.27 -11.07 -21.26
N GLU A 93 -4.79 -9.87 -20.99
CA GLU A 93 -3.98 -8.64 -21.01
C GLU A 93 -2.73 -8.75 -20.12
N TYR A 94 -2.88 -9.25 -18.88
CA TYR A 94 -1.76 -9.55 -17.99
C TYR A 94 -2.18 -10.50 -16.84
N ASN A 95 -1.21 -11.17 -16.24
CA ASN A 95 -1.36 -11.94 -15.00
C ASN A 95 -0.84 -11.15 -13.80
N TYR A 96 -1.62 -11.09 -12.72
CA TYR A 96 -1.13 -10.61 -11.43
C TYR A 96 -0.31 -11.70 -10.74
N LEU A 97 0.89 -11.35 -10.29
CA LEU A 97 1.79 -12.27 -9.61
C LEU A 97 1.77 -12.02 -8.11
N THR A 98 1.48 -13.08 -7.36
CA THR A 98 1.60 -13.09 -5.91
C THR A 98 2.99 -13.57 -5.52
N LEU A 99 3.69 -12.75 -4.74
CA LEU A 99 5.01 -13.10 -4.23
C LEU A 99 4.92 -14.13 -3.10
N SER A 100 5.95 -14.94 -2.98
CA SER A 100 6.08 -16.01 -1.99
C SER A 100 7.48 -16.06 -1.42
N THR A 101 7.70 -16.89 -0.41
CA THR A 101 9.04 -17.13 0.16
C THR A 101 10.06 -17.68 -0.86
N ARG A 102 9.60 -18.22 -2.00
CA ARG A 102 10.48 -18.67 -3.09
C ARG A 102 10.88 -17.56 -4.04
N THR A 103 10.04 -16.53 -4.19
CA THR A 103 10.27 -15.40 -5.11
C THR A 103 10.79 -14.17 -4.39
N THR A 104 10.71 -14.12 -3.07
CA THR A 104 11.14 -12.96 -2.27
C THR A 104 12.47 -13.24 -1.56
N VAL A 105 13.37 -12.26 -1.59
CA VAL A 105 14.62 -12.22 -0.81
C VAL A 105 14.54 -11.05 0.16
N ILE A 106 14.77 -11.29 1.44
CA ILE A 106 14.68 -10.24 2.47
C ILE A 106 16.09 -9.95 2.97
N ALA A 107 16.60 -8.74 2.71
CA ALA A 107 17.86 -8.26 3.28
C ALA A 107 17.63 -7.40 4.53
N GLN A 108 16.56 -6.59 4.52
CA GLN A 108 16.11 -5.78 5.65
C GLN A 108 14.59 -5.59 5.58
N GLY A 109 13.91 -5.54 6.73
CA GLY A 109 12.45 -5.42 6.79
C GLY A 109 11.74 -6.76 6.93
N GLU A 110 10.43 -6.76 6.70
CA GLU A 110 9.60 -7.96 6.66
C GLU A 110 8.80 -7.97 5.34
N SER A 111 8.29 -9.13 4.93
CA SER A 111 7.40 -9.24 3.77
C SER A 111 6.32 -10.27 4.00
N GLU A 112 5.09 -9.91 3.63
CA GLU A 112 3.95 -10.81 3.58
C GLU A 112 3.33 -10.74 2.17
N ARG A 113 3.60 -11.75 1.33
CA ARG A 113 3.25 -11.73 -0.09
C ARG A 113 3.80 -10.46 -0.76
N ASN A 114 2.92 -9.62 -1.29
CA ASN A 114 3.23 -8.38 -1.98
C ASN A 114 3.32 -7.17 -1.04
N PHE A 115 3.13 -7.35 0.27
CA PHE A 115 3.31 -6.30 1.27
C PHE A 115 4.74 -6.32 1.78
N PHE A 116 5.41 -5.16 1.71
CA PHE A 116 6.77 -4.95 2.17
C PHE A 116 6.76 -4.00 3.36
N ILE A 117 7.24 -4.49 4.50
CA ILE A 117 7.18 -3.83 5.79
C ILE A 117 8.56 -3.26 6.10
N LEU A 118 8.58 -1.97 6.44
CA LEU A 118 9.78 -1.26 6.88
C LEU A 118 9.93 -1.44 8.39
N ILE A 119 11.17 -1.71 8.82
CA ILE A 119 11.54 -1.84 10.23
C ILE A 119 12.34 -0.63 10.68
N ARG A 120 12.29 -0.31 11.97
CA ARG A 120 13.08 0.78 12.54
C ARG A 120 14.58 0.48 12.42
N ASP A 121 15.34 1.44 11.91
CA ASP A 121 16.79 1.42 11.80
C ASP A 121 17.34 2.83 12.09
N GLY A 122 17.85 3.04 13.30
CA GLY A 122 18.26 4.36 13.78
C GLY A 122 17.08 5.34 13.86
N ASN A 123 17.16 6.45 13.12
CA ASN A 123 16.14 7.50 13.07
C ASN A 123 15.21 7.38 11.85
N SER A 124 15.17 6.22 11.20
CA SER A 124 14.34 6.00 10.01
C SER A 124 13.69 4.62 10.07
N PHE A 125 12.67 4.41 9.25
CA PHE A 125 12.13 3.10 8.89
C PHE A 125 12.72 2.69 7.55
N LYS A 126 13.19 1.45 7.43
CA LYS A 126 13.82 0.95 6.21
C LYS A 126 13.41 -0.47 5.85
N ASN A 127 13.45 -0.77 4.56
CA ASN A 127 13.46 -2.13 4.06
C ASN A 127 14.42 -2.27 2.87
N ARG A 128 14.77 -3.51 2.57
CA ARG A 128 15.46 -3.91 1.34
C ARG A 128 14.99 -5.31 0.96
N ILE A 129 14.10 -5.37 -0.02
CA ILE A 129 13.39 -6.57 -0.44
C ILE A 129 13.67 -6.83 -1.93
N GLY A 130 14.12 -8.04 -2.24
CA GLY A 130 14.40 -8.50 -3.59
C GLY A 130 13.29 -9.39 -4.15
N ILE A 131 12.98 -9.23 -5.42
CA ILE A 131 12.08 -10.10 -6.19
C ILE A 131 12.93 -10.92 -7.17
N ARG A 132 12.94 -12.25 -7.01
CA ARG A 132 13.60 -13.18 -7.93
C ARG A 132 12.80 -13.29 -9.22
N LEU A 133 13.49 -13.09 -10.34
CA LEU A 133 12.92 -13.13 -11.68
C LEU A 133 13.03 -14.55 -12.24
N LEU A 134 12.05 -15.40 -11.94
CA LEU A 134 12.12 -16.85 -12.20
C LEU A 134 11.54 -17.29 -13.55
N GLU A 135 10.95 -16.37 -14.31
CA GLU A 135 10.38 -16.64 -15.62
C GLU A 135 10.72 -15.50 -16.58
N SER A 136 10.90 -15.83 -17.87
CA SER A 136 11.06 -14.82 -18.91
C SER A 136 9.73 -14.15 -19.27
N GLY A 137 9.80 -12.94 -19.79
CA GLY A 137 8.66 -12.17 -20.28
C GLY A 137 8.74 -10.67 -19.96
N ASN A 138 7.67 -9.96 -20.31
CA ASN A 138 7.53 -8.53 -20.03
C ASN A 138 6.75 -8.34 -18.73
N TYR A 139 7.27 -7.48 -17.85
CA TYR A 139 6.74 -7.23 -16.53
C TYR A 139 6.45 -5.76 -16.33
N THR A 140 5.48 -5.47 -15.46
CA THR A 140 5.28 -4.14 -14.88
C THR A 140 5.13 -4.27 -13.37
N LEU A 141 5.97 -3.55 -12.65
CA LEU A 141 5.94 -3.40 -11.21
C LEU A 141 5.37 -2.04 -10.86
N THR A 142 4.30 -2.01 -10.07
CA THR A 142 3.73 -0.78 -9.53
C THR A 142 3.86 -0.78 -8.01
N ILE A 143 4.25 0.33 -7.42
CA ILE A 143 4.19 0.57 -5.98
C ILE A 143 2.94 1.37 -5.62
N ASN A 144 2.42 1.12 -4.44
CA ASN A 144 1.43 1.96 -3.80
C ASN A 144 2.06 2.79 -2.68
N ASN A 145 1.29 3.74 -2.13
CA ASN A 145 1.70 4.61 -1.02
C ASN A 145 2.28 3.82 0.15
N ILE A 146 3.24 4.42 0.86
CA ILE A 146 3.69 3.91 2.15
C ILE A 146 2.62 4.29 3.19
N ARG A 147 2.13 3.30 3.92
CA ARG A 147 1.04 3.47 4.90
C ARG A 147 1.50 3.02 6.27
N SER A 148 1.03 3.72 7.30
CA SER A 148 1.14 3.26 8.67
C SER A 148 0.05 2.23 8.99
N TYR A 149 0.44 1.08 9.51
CA TYR A 149 -0.47 0.06 10.00
C TYR A 149 -0.65 0.15 11.51
N LYS A 150 -1.91 0.20 11.96
CA LYS A 150 -2.30 -0.14 13.33
C LYS A 150 -3.35 -1.24 13.27
N SER A 151 -3.20 -2.26 14.12
CA SER A 151 -4.31 -3.19 14.35
C SER A 151 -5.48 -2.42 14.95
N TYR A 152 -6.62 -2.39 14.26
CA TYR A 152 -7.83 -1.76 14.77
C TYR A 152 -8.21 -2.43 16.11
N ASN A 153 -8.30 -1.62 17.16
CA ASN A 153 -8.60 -2.08 18.52
C ASN A 153 -10.02 -1.66 18.98
N GLY A 154 -10.88 -1.24 18.04
CA GLY A 154 -12.23 -0.78 18.34
C GLY A 154 -12.32 0.67 18.85
N ASN A 155 -11.21 1.41 18.92
CA ASN A 155 -11.22 2.82 19.32
C ASN A 155 -11.04 3.76 18.11
N CYS A 156 -11.66 4.93 18.18
CA CYS A 156 -11.55 5.99 17.17
C CYS A 156 -10.40 6.96 17.44
N ASN A 157 -9.57 6.68 18.45
CA ASN A 157 -8.43 7.51 18.81
C ASN A 157 -7.15 6.92 18.20
N PHE A 158 -7.08 6.99 16.87
CA PHE A 158 -5.89 6.63 16.12
C PHE A 158 -5.58 7.69 15.07
N THR A 159 -4.30 7.77 14.73
CA THR A 159 -3.83 8.51 13.57
C THR A 159 -3.30 7.48 12.57
N THR A 160 -3.55 7.68 11.29
CA THR A 160 -2.95 6.88 10.21
C THR A 160 -2.30 7.85 9.23
N LEU A 161 -1.09 7.51 8.79
CA LEU A 161 -0.35 8.23 7.77
C LEU A 161 -0.38 7.44 6.44
N SER A 162 -0.64 8.15 5.35
CA SER A 162 -0.44 7.73 3.96
C SER A 162 0.60 8.67 3.35
N ILE A 163 1.71 8.12 2.88
CA ILE A 163 2.77 8.86 2.19
C ILE A 163 2.71 8.48 0.71
N LEU A 164 2.23 9.40 -0.12
CA LEU A 164 2.35 9.29 -1.56
C LEU A 164 3.83 9.41 -1.91
N THR A 165 4.27 8.52 -2.80
CA THR A 165 5.64 8.44 -3.30
C THR A 165 5.62 7.77 -4.66
N ASP A 166 6.70 7.97 -5.40
CA ASP A 166 7.04 7.31 -6.64
C ASP A 166 8.35 6.51 -6.50
N PHE A 167 8.79 5.93 -7.61
CA PHE A 167 10.12 5.37 -7.67
C PHE A 167 11.15 6.48 -7.84
N ASN A 168 12.26 6.37 -7.12
CA ASN A 168 13.35 7.33 -7.23
C ASN A 168 13.77 7.57 -8.69
N GLU A 169 13.85 8.84 -9.09
CA GLU A 169 14.17 9.28 -10.45
C GLU A 169 13.10 8.92 -11.50
N MET A 170 11.87 8.65 -11.07
CA MET A 170 10.73 8.41 -11.95
C MET A 170 9.56 9.26 -11.49
N ASP A 171 8.99 10.06 -12.38
CA ASP A 171 7.69 10.72 -12.16
C ASP A 171 6.51 9.71 -12.23
N SER A 172 6.74 8.46 -11.80
CA SER A 172 5.81 7.34 -11.92
C SER A 172 6.04 6.31 -10.83
N SER A 173 4.92 5.84 -10.26
CA SER A 173 4.88 4.67 -9.36
C SER A 173 4.96 3.33 -10.10
N SER A 174 5.16 3.32 -11.42
CA SER A 174 5.18 2.11 -12.24
C SER A 174 6.45 1.99 -13.07
N PHE A 175 6.99 0.78 -13.12
CA PHE A 175 8.22 0.45 -13.81
C PHE A 175 8.06 -0.82 -14.65
N SER A 176 8.36 -0.72 -15.95
CA SER A 176 8.28 -1.85 -16.88
C SER A 176 9.66 -2.35 -17.27
N PHE A 177 9.83 -3.67 -17.35
CA PHE A 177 11.09 -4.33 -17.67
C PHE A 177 10.87 -5.68 -18.33
N VAL A 178 11.91 -6.20 -18.99
CA VAL A 178 11.93 -7.50 -19.65
C VAL A 178 12.87 -8.45 -18.92
N VAL A 179 12.49 -9.72 -18.82
CA VAL A 179 13.33 -10.82 -18.33
C VAL A 179 13.64 -11.76 -19.48
N ASN A 180 14.93 -11.93 -19.78
CA ASN A 180 15.46 -12.77 -20.86
C ASN A 180 16.05 -14.08 -20.34
#